data_AF-A0A131ZXX4-F1
#
_entry.id   AF-A0A131ZXX4-F1
#
_cell.length_a   1.000
_cell.length_b   1.000
_cell.length_c   1.000
_cell.angle_alpha   90.00
_cell.angle_beta   90.00
_cell.angle_gamma   90.00
#
_symmetry.space_group_name_H-M   'P 1'
#
loop_
_entity.id
_entity.type
_entity.pdbx_description
1 polymer ?
#
loop_
_entity_poly.entity_id
_entity_poly.type
_entity_poly.pdbx_seq_one_letter_code
_entity_poly.pdbx_strand_id
1 'polypeptide(L)'
;MESLDENLFFNTLRSTFQKRFQAIIDHCYHVCIPINGSYDVRQLNDKFITSHILKPSPLLRSYFLPYNSKQNFQVQIENDFIKVHRGFGDHRSEIKIQILKEEHAYNSVSGFH
;
A
#
# COMPACT_ATOMS: atom_id res chain seq x y z
N MET A 1 -17.42 -2.95 10.21
CA MET A 1 -16.17 -2.77 9.45
C MET A 1 -15.59 -1.46 9.91
N GLU A 2 -14.31 -1.42 10.29
CA GLU A 2 -13.63 -0.19 10.72
C GLU A 2 -13.65 0.86 9.61
N SER A 3 -13.88 2.13 9.96
CA SER A 3 -13.77 3.23 9.00
C SER A 3 -12.32 3.65 8.80
N LEU A 4 -12.00 4.16 7.61
CA LEU A 4 -10.65 4.61 7.27
C LEU A 4 -10.13 5.70 8.23
N ASP A 5 -11.02 6.61 8.63
CA ASP A 5 -10.70 7.71 9.55
C ASP A 5 -10.48 7.26 11.00
N GLU A 6 -10.88 6.05 11.37
CA GLU A 6 -10.59 5.43 12.68
C GLU A 6 -9.29 4.60 12.66
N ASN A 7 -8.78 4.27 11.47
CA ASN A 7 -7.60 3.41 11.34
C ASN A 7 -6.31 4.15 11.76
N LEU A 8 -5.58 3.57 12.72
CA LEU A 8 -4.42 4.23 13.33
C LEU A 8 -3.24 4.32 12.35
N PHE A 9 -3.04 3.29 11.52
CA PHE A 9 -2.03 3.31 10.47
C PHE A 9 -2.30 4.44 9.47
N PHE A 10 -3.53 4.53 8.96
CA PHE A 10 -3.90 5.56 7.99
C PHE A 10 -3.75 6.97 8.57
N ASN A 11 -4.23 7.19 9.79
CA ASN A 11 -4.08 8.48 10.47
C ASN A 11 -2.61 8.85 10.70
N THR A 12 -1.77 7.89 11.09
CA THR A 12 -0.33 8.12 11.29
C THR A 12 0.35 8.48 9.97
N LEU A 13 0.02 7.78 8.88
CA LEU A 13 0.52 8.10 7.54
C LEU A 13 0.14 9.55 7.14
N ARG A 14 -1.14 9.91 7.33
CA ARG A 14 -1.68 11.24 6.99
C ARG A 14 -1.08 12.36 7.83
N SER A 15 -0.95 12.19 9.14
CA SER A 15 -0.59 13.27 10.08
C SER A 15 0.92 13.38 10.36
N THR A 16 1.61 12.25 10.55
CA THR A 16 3.03 12.20 10.92
C THR A 16 3.92 12.11 9.68
N PHE A 17 3.52 11.32 8.68
CA PHE A 17 4.28 11.09 7.45
C PHE A 17 3.75 11.91 6.26
N GLN A 18 3.30 13.15 6.52
CA GLN A 18 2.64 14.03 5.54
C GLN A 18 3.34 14.12 4.19
N LYS A 19 4.67 14.28 4.16
CA LYS A 19 5.44 14.36 2.91
C LYS A 19 5.30 13.08 2.06
N ARG A 20 5.25 11.91 2.71
CA ARG A 20 5.03 10.63 2.02
C ARG A 20 3.59 10.48 1.59
N PHE A 21 2.65 10.88 2.44
CA PHE A 21 1.23 10.89 2.09
C PHE A 21 0.97 11.73 0.84
N GLN A 22 1.55 12.92 0.75
CA GLN A 22 1.47 13.75 -0.45
C GLN A 22 2.11 13.07 -1.67
N ALA A 23 3.29 12.47 -1.52
CA ALA A 23 3.95 11.74 -2.62
C ALA A 23 3.13 10.52 -3.11
N ILE A 24 2.41 9.85 -2.22
CA ILE A 24 1.49 8.75 -2.58
C ILE A 24 0.37 9.28 -3.48
N ILE A 25 -0.24 10.39 -3.08
CA ILE A 25 -1.31 11.07 -3.80
C ILE A 25 -0.82 11.56 -5.17
N ASP A 26 0.28 12.30 -5.20
CA ASP A 26 0.85 12.89 -6.42
C ASP A 26 1.27 11.84 -7.45
N HIS A 27 1.58 10.61 -7.02
CA HIS A 27 2.07 9.55 -7.89
C HIS A 27 1.08 8.38 -8.01
N CYS A 28 -0.14 8.53 -7.48
CA CYS A 28 -1.20 7.52 -7.52
C CYS A 28 -0.72 6.13 -7.00
N TYR A 29 0.06 6.12 -5.93
CA TYR A 29 0.53 4.89 -5.30
C TYR A 29 -0.58 4.21 -4.51
N HIS A 30 -0.53 2.88 -4.43
CA HIS A 30 -1.46 2.11 -3.62
C HIS A 30 -0.92 2.00 -2.20
N VAL A 31 -1.81 2.01 -1.22
CA VAL A 31 -1.48 1.83 0.20
C VAL A 31 -2.28 0.66 0.74
N CYS A 32 -1.58 -0.38 1.19
CA CYS A 32 -2.19 -1.50 1.87
C CYS A 32 -2.42 -1.11 3.33
N ILE A 33 -3.67 -0.88 3.73
CA ILE A 33 -3.99 -0.43 5.08
C ILE A 33 -4.29 -1.66 5.95
N PRO A 34 -3.44 -1.97 6.93
CA PRO A 34 -3.69 -3.08 7.84
C PRO A 34 -4.86 -2.74 8.77
N ILE A 35 -5.65 -3.75 9.11
CA ILE A 35 -6.75 -3.63 10.08
C ILE A 35 -6.15 -3.31 11.45
N ASN A 36 -6.78 -2.41 12.22
CA ASN A 36 -6.36 -2.18 13.60
C ASN A 36 -6.30 -3.50 14.41
N GLY A 37 -5.25 -3.67 15.19
CA GLY A 37 -5.00 -4.89 15.97
C GLY A 37 -4.28 -6.02 15.21
N SER A 38 -4.11 -5.91 13.89
CA SER A 38 -3.30 -6.87 13.12
C SER A 38 -1.78 -6.63 13.21
N TYR A 39 -1.37 -5.61 13.95
CA TYR A 39 0.02 -5.19 14.13
C TYR A 39 0.22 -4.55 15.52
N ASP A 40 1.47 -4.52 16.00
CA ASP A 40 1.82 -3.80 17.24
C ASP A 40 2.06 -2.32 16.90
N VAL A 41 1.38 -1.42 17.62
CA VAL A 41 1.50 0.04 17.45
C VAL A 41 2.95 0.52 17.57
N ARG A 42 3.79 -0.15 18.35
CA ARG A 42 5.23 0.16 18.48
C ARG A 42 6.00 -0.03 17.16
N GLN A 43 5.44 -0.78 16.21
CA GLN A 43 6.01 -0.99 14.88
C GLN A 43 5.67 0.14 13.91
N LEU A 44 4.77 1.08 14.23
CA LEU A 44 4.42 2.23 13.38
C LEU A 44 5.57 3.23 13.25
N ASN A 45 6.58 2.84 12.48
CA ASN A 45 7.74 3.64 12.12
C ASN A 45 7.84 3.76 10.59
N ASP A 46 8.80 4.56 10.13
CA ASP A 46 9.03 4.82 8.71
C ASP A 46 9.17 3.55 7.87
N LYS A 47 9.89 2.54 8.38
CA LYS A 47 10.09 1.26 7.69
C LYS A 47 8.77 0.50 7.52
N PHE A 48 7.94 0.47 8.55
CA PHE A 48 6.65 -0.19 8.50
C PHE A 48 5.65 0.55 7.60
N ILE A 49 5.58 1.87 7.69
CA ILE A 49 4.74 2.68 6.78
C ILE A 49 5.14 2.42 5.33
N THR A 50 6.45 2.47 5.03
CA THR A 50 6.93 2.32 3.65
C THR A 50 6.77 0.92 3.08
N SER A 51 6.75 -0.13 3.91
CA SER A 51 6.51 -1.49 3.43
C SER A 51 5.08 -1.73 2.95
N HIS A 52 4.14 -0.85 3.31
CA HIS A 52 2.73 -0.92 2.93
C HIS A 52 2.39 -0.04 1.72
N ILE A 53 3.38 0.67 1.16
CA ILE A 53 3.18 1.49 -0.04
C ILE A 53 3.65 0.71 -1.27
N LEU A 54 2.78 0.62 -2.26
CA LEU A 54 2.96 -0.11 -3.50
C LEU A 54 2.98 0.87 -4.69
N LYS A 55 4.11 0.90 -5.41
CA LYS A 55 4.27 1.67 -6.64
C LYS A 55 3.77 0.86 -7.83
N PRO A 56 2.97 1.41 -8.75
CA PRO A 56 2.61 0.70 -9.97
C PRO A 56 3.88 0.35 -10.75
N SER A 57 3.96 -0.89 -11.25
CA SER A 57 5.04 -1.31 -12.13
C SER A 57 4.94 -0.55 -13.45
N PRO A 58 6.03 0.07 -13.96
CA PRO A 58 6.01 0.71 -15.26
C PRO A 58 5.97 -0.30 -16.42
N LEU A 59 6.22 -1.58 -16.15
CA LEU A 59 6.40 -2.62 -17.17
C LEU A 59 5.20 -3.57 -17.30
N LEU A 60 4.48 -3.82 -16.20
CA LEU A 60 3.45 -4.85 -16.13
C LEU A 60 2.18 -4.31 -15.45
N ARG A 61 1.04 -4.42 -16.14
CA ARG A 61 -0.26 -3.98 -15.61
C ARG A 61 -0.67 -4.85 -14.42
N SER A 62 -1.23 -4.22 -13.38
CA SER A 62 -1.65 -4.89 -12.14
C SER A 62 -0.50 -5.48 -11.29
N TYR A 63 0.75 -5.20 -11.67
CA TYR A 63 1.92 -5.48 -10.85
C TYR A 63 2.39 -4.20 -10.18
N PHE A 64 2.96 -4.37 -9.00
CA PHE A 64 3.40 -3.31 -8.13
C PHE A 64 4.76 -3.66 -7.52
N LEU A 65 5.51 -2.63 -7.19
CA LEU A 65 6.80 -2.71 -6.55
C LEU A 65 6.71 -2.11 -5.14
N PRO A 66 7.37 -2.71 -4.13
CA PRO A 66 7.50 -2.08 -2.83
C PRO A 66 8.11 -0.68 -2.97
N TYR A 67 7.59 0.28 -2.20
CA TYR A 67 8.10 1.66 -2.25
C TYR A 67 9.61 1.73 -1.98
N ASN A 68 10.11 0.87 -1.10
CA ASN A 68 11.53 0.74 -0.77
C ASN A 68 12.15 -0.42 -1.59
N SER A 69 12.74 -0.06 -2.74
CA SER A 69 13.16 -0.97 -3.82
C SER A 69 14.37 -1.87 -3.53
N LYS A 70 14.77 -2.03 -2.26
CA LYS A 70 15.83 -2.99 -1.88
C LYS A 70 15.33 -4.44 -1.84
N GLN A 71 14.03 -4.64 -1.98
CA GLN A 71 13.39 -5.96 -1.92
C GLN A 71 13.11 -6.46 -3.34
N ASN A 72 13.65 -7.63 -3.69
CA ASN A 72 13.50 -8.28 -4.99
C ASN A 72 12.17 -9.06 -5.09
N PHE A 73 11.05 -8.40 -4.81
CA PHE A 73 9.75 -9.00 -5.03
C PHE A 73 8.79 -8.03 -5.68
N GLN A 74 7.86 -8.59 -6.43
CA GLN A 74 6.76 -7.88 -7.05
C GLN A 74 5.47 -8.32 -6.38
N VAL A 75 4.49 -7.45 -6.40
CA VAL A 75 3.16 -7.72 -5.88
C VAL A 75 2.19 -7.63 -7.03
N GLN A 76 1.29 -8.60 -7.16
CA GLN A 76 0.21 -8.55 -8.13
C GLN A 76 -1.11 -8.43 -7.40
N ILE A 77 -1.95 -7.49 -7.83
CA ILE A 77 -3.32 -7.36 -7.30
C ILE A 77 -4.28 -7.93 -8.35
N GLU A 78 -5.04 -8.95 -7.97
CA GLU A 78 -5.98 -9.63 -8.86
C GLU A 78 -7.15 -10.21 -8.06
N ASN A 79 -8.39 -9.92 -8.47
CA ASN A 79 -9.64 -10.43 -7.88
C ASN A 79 -9.70 -10.28 -6.35
N ASP A 80 -9.42 -9.07 -5.84
CA ASP A 80 -9.38 -8.78 -4.39
C ASP A 80 -8.31 -9.56 -3.61
N PHE A 81 -7.28 -10.07 -4.29
CA PHE A 81 -6.13 -10.71 -3.66
C PHE A 81 -4.83 -10.04 -4.05
N ILE A 82 -3.98 -9.86 -3.05
CA ILE A 82 -2.58 -9.48 -3.21
C ILE A 82 -1.76 -10.78 -3.24
N LYS A 83 -1.04 -11.00 -4.34
CA LYS A 83 -0.10 -12.10 -4.54
C LYS A 83 1.32 -11.56 -4.51
N VAL A 84 2.18 -12.14 -3.68
CA VAL A 84 3.60 -11.74 -3.59
C VAL A 84 4.47 -12.70 -4.41
N HIS A 85 5.19 -12.17 -5.40
CA HIS A 85 6.09 -12.90 -6.29
C HIS A 85 7.55 -12.58 -5.93
N ARG A 86 8.29 -13.54 -5.37
CA ARG A 86 9.71 -13.38 -5.01
C ARG A 86 10.62 -14.00 -6.08
N GLY A 87 11.41 -13.17 -6.78
CA GLY A 87 12.42 -13.62 -7.75
C GLY A 87 11.89 -14.34 -9.00
N PHE A 88 12.80 -14.72 -9.90
CA PHE A 88 12.51 -15.58 -11.05
C PHE A 88 12.56 -17.04 -10.60
N GLY A 89 11.40 -17.64 -10.29
CA GLY A 89 11.26 -19.10 -10.21
C GLY A 89 10.85 -19.73 -8.87
N ASP A 90 10.65 -18.95 -7.80
CA ASP A 90 10.10 -19.52 -6.55
C ASP A 90 8.58 -19.36 -6.46
N HIS A 91 7.88 -20.21 -7.21
CA HIS A 91 6.41 -20.30 -7.18
C HIS A 91 5.86 -20.96 -5.90
N ARG A 92 6.70 -21.29 -4.91
CA ARG A 92 6.35 -22.22 -3.82
C ARG A 92 5.86 -21.55 -2.54
N SER A 93 5.75 -20.22 -2.50
CA SER A 93 5.15 -19.52 -1.37
C SER A 93 4.32 -18.32 -1.83
N GLU A 94 3.23 -18.58 -2.56
CA GLU A 94 2.19 -17.58 -2.81
C GLU A 94 1.55 -17.18 -1.48
N ILE A 95 2.04 -16.11 -0.86
CA ILE A 95 1.29 -15.44 0.20
C ILE A 95 0.13 -14.73 -0.49
N LYS A 96 -1.09 -15.19 -0.22
CA LYS A 96 -2.34 -14.56 -0.65
C LYS A 96 -2.90 -13.75 0.50
N ILE A 97 -2.99 -12.44 0.32
CA ILE A 97 -3.62 -11.53 1.27
C ILE A 97 -4.92 -11.05 0.65
N GLN A 98 -6.03 -11.21 1.37
CA GLN A 98 -7.34 -10.75 0.90
C GLN A 98 -7.50 -9.25 1.12
N ILE A 99 -7.99 -8.55 0.10
CA ILE A 99 -8.43 -7.17 0.15
C ILE A 99 -9.87 -7.18 0.64
N LEU A 100 -10.12 -6.56 1.79
CA LEU A 100 -11.47 -6.49 2.35
C LEU A 100 -12.27 -5.34 1.76
N LYS A 101 -11.59 -4.27 1.35
CA LYS A 101 -12.18 -3.03 0.83
C LYS A 101 -11.14 -2.26 0.03
N GLU A 102 -11.57 -1.66 -1.07
CA GLU A 102 -10.81 -0.68 -1.82
C GLU A 102 -11.45 0.70 -1.65
N GLU A 103 -10.61 1.74 -1.49
CA GLU A 103 -11.03 3.12 -1.38
C GLU A 103 -10.18 3.99 -2.30
N HIS A 104 -10.83 4.87 -3.07
CA HIS A 104 -10.14 5.82 -3.95
C HIS A 104 -9.93 7.14 -3.22
N ALA A 105 -8.67 7.56 -3.09
CA ALA A 105 -8.34 8.93 -2.73
C ALA A 105 -8.28 9.76 -4.03
N TYR A 106 -9.25 10.66 -4.21
CA TYR A 106 -9.20 11.62 -5.31
C TYR A 106 -8.24 12.76 -4.94
N ASN A 107 -7.37 13.15 -5.87
CA ASN A 107 -6.70 14.44 -5.76
C ASN A 107 -7.80 15.50 -5.73
N SER A 108 -7.88 16.27 -4.66
CA SER A 108 -8.70 17.48 -4.60
C SER A 108 -8.07 18.56 -5.49
N VAL A 109 -8.02 18.32 -6.80
CA VAL A 109 -7.92 19.37 -7.81
C VAL A 109 -9.34 19.57 -8.36
N SER A 110 -10.26 19.90 -7.46
CA SER A 110 -11.56 20.47 -7.80
C SER A 110 -11.33 21.97 -8.02
N GLY A 111 -10.75 22.30 -9.15
CA GLY A 111 -10.35 23.66 -9.49
C GLY A 111 -10.32 23.86 -10.99
N PHE A 112 -11.45 23.65 -11.66
CA PHE A 112 -11.72 24.26 -12.95
C PHE A 112 -13.12 24.89 -12.90
N HIS A 113 -13.13 26.17 -13.24
CA HIS A 113 -14.23 27.13 -13.31
C HIS A 113 -15.37 26.67 -14.24
#